data_AF-A0A4Q1DHJ8-F1
#
_entry.id   AF-A0A4Q1DHJ8-F1
#
_cell.length_a   1.000
_cell.length_b   1.000
_cell.length_c   1.000
_cell.angle_alpha   90.00
_cell.angle_beta   90.00
_cell.angle_gamma   90.00
#
_symmetry.space_group_name_H-M   'P 1'
#
loop_
_entity.id
_entity.type
_entity.pdbx_description
1 polymer ?
#
loop_
_entity_poly.entity_id
_entity_poly.type
_entity_poly.pdbx_seq_one_letter_code
_entity_poly.pdbx_strand_id
1 'polypeptide(L)'
;MAASRKSQQTTAPTIEELIQRLEELTGQIENPETGLENSIALYEEGLSVAGECRKRLQDTRKKLETINPDQAAAQPEKPAKPAKPEPPKPADLFGMEG
;
A
#
# COMPACT_ATOMS: atom_id res chain seq x y z
N MET A 1 0.01 -19.54 38.21
CA MET A 1 -0.75 -19.56 36.94
C MET A 1 -1.89 -18.55 37.05
N ALA A 2 -1.94 -17.55 36.17
CA ALA A 2 -3.09 -16.66 36.03
C ALA A 2 -3.40 -16.52 34.53
N ALA A 3 -4.54 -17.09 34.15
CA ALA A 3 -5.05 -17.16 32.79
C ALA A 3 -5.69 -15.83 32.34
N SER A 4 -5.57 -15.59 31.03
CA SER A 4 -6.54 -14.97 30.11
C SER A 4 -7.26 -13.68 30.52
N ARG A 5 -6.93 -12.60 29.80
CA ARG A 5 -7.73 -11.38 29.49
C ARG A 5 -6.86 -10.57 28.51
N LYS A 6 -7.27 -10.10 27.34
CA LYS A 6 -8.59 -9.81 26.78
C LYS A 6 -8.42 -9.64 25.26
N SER A 7 -9.37 -10.17 24.51
CA SER A 7 -9.97 -9.54 23.33
C SER A 7 -8.99 -9.04 22.26
N GLN A 8 -8.87 -9.84 21.19
CA GLN A 8 -8.51 -9.39 19.86
C GLN A 8 -9.33 -8.13 19.53
N GLN A 9 -8.76 -6.95 19.79
CA GLN A 9 -9.33 -5.71 19.30
C GLN A 9 -9.00 -5.69 17.82
N THR A 10 -9.95 -6.10 16.99
CA THR A 10 -9.90 -5.86 15.54
C THR A 10 -10.09 -4.36 15.31
N THR A 11 -9.13 -3.55 15.73
CA THR A 11 -9.03 -2.14 15.36
C THR A 11 -8.49 -2.09 13.95
N ALA A 12 -9.23 -1.45 13.05
CA ALA A 12 -8.78 -1.22 11.69
C ALA A 12 -7.39 -0.57 11.70
N PRO A 13 -6.45 -1.03 10.85
CA PRO A 13 -5.05 -0.61 10.90
C PRO A 13 -4.91 0.91 10.77
N THR A 14 -3.88 1.44 11.41
CA THR A 14 -3.48 2.85 11.31
C THR A 14 -2.84 3.14 9.95
N ILE A 15 -2.71 4.43 9.60
CA ILE A 15 -2.06 4.83 8.34
C ILE A 15 -0.59 4.42 8.35
N GLU A 16 0.09 4.55 9.50
CA GLU A 16 1.48 4.16 9.69
C GLU A 16 1.67 2.65 9.50
N GLU A 17 0.79 1.82 10.07
CA GLU A 17 0.82 0.36 9.87
C GLU A 17 0.58 -0.04 8.40
N LEU A 18 -0.33 0.65 7.71
CA LEU A 18 -0.58 0.40 6.29
C LEU A 18 0.63 0.77 5.42
N ILE A 19 1.33 1.86 5.75
CA ILE A 19 2.57 2.26 5.07
C ILE A 19 3.66 1.22 5.31
N GLN A 20 3.87 0.83 6.58
CA GLN A 20 4.85 -0.19 6.94
C GLN A 20 4.58 -1.50 6.18
N ARG A 21 3.32 -1.92 6.08
CA ARG A 21 2.96 -3.12 5.33
C ARG A 21 3.30 -3.01 3.84
N LEU A 22 3.09 -1.84 3.22
CA LEU A 22 3.48 -1.62 1.83
C LEU A 22 5.00 -1.72 1.63
N GLU A 23 5.80 -1.24 2.59
CA GLU A 23 7.26 -1.37 2.55
C GLU A 23 7.69 -2.84 2.68
N GLU A 24 7.06 -3.60 3.57
CA GLU A 24 7.31 -5.04 3.73
C GLU A 24 6.96 -5.83 2.46
N LEU A 25 5.83 -5.50 1.81
CA LEU A 25 5.43 -6.13 0.56
C LEU A 25 6.40 -5.80 -0.57
N THR A 26 6.86 -4.55 -0.64
CA THR A 26 7.86 -4.11 -1.63
C THR A 26 9.16 -4.89 -1.47
N GLY A 27 9.70 -4.99 -0.25
CA GLY A 27 10.90 -5.77 0.02
C GLY A 27 10.77 -7.27 -0.30
N GLN A 28 9.58 -7.84 -0.12
CA GLN A 28 9.32 -9.23 -0.52
C GLN A 28 9.24 -9.39 -2.05
N ILE A 29 8.60 -8.47 -2.76
CA ILE A 29 8.50 -8.51 -4.23
C ILE A 29 9.87 -8.34 -4.89
N GLU A 30 10.74 -7.51 -4.32
CA GLU A 30 12.10 -7.27 -4.83
C GLU A 30 13.08 -8.41 -4.52
N ASN A 31 12.71 -9.35 -3.64
CA ASN A 31 13.56 -10.50 -3.34
C ASN A 31 13.60 -11.46 -4.56
N PRO A 32 14.79 -11.76 -5.11
CA PRO A 32 14.93 -12.68 -6.26
C PRO A 32 14.50 -14.12 -5.98
N GLU A 33 14.38 -14.52 -4.71
CA GLU A 33 13.85 -15.83 -4.31
C GLU A 33 12.32 -15.88 -4.33
N THR A 34 11.65 -14.73 -4.42
CA THR A 34 10.20 -14.64 -4.55
C THR A 34 9.79 -15.05 -5.96
N GLY A 35 9.27 -16.28 -6.07
CA GLY A 35 8.76 -16.80 -7.34
C GLY A 35 7.59 -15.99 -7.90
N LEU A 36 7.41 -16.05 -9.23
CA LEU A 36 6.45 -15.23 -9.97
C LEU A 36 5.01 -15.27 -9.42
N GLU A 37 4.52 -16.46 -9.06
CA GLU A 37 3.17 -16.63 -8.50
C GLU A 37 3.01 -15.89 -7.17
N ASN A 38 4.04 -15.95 -6.31
CA ASN A 38 4.05 -15.22 -5.04
C ASN A 38 4.16 -13.71 -5.27
N SER A 39 4.97 -13.27 -6.23
CA SER A 39 5.07 -11.84 -6.58
C SER A 39 3.72 -11.27 -7.04
N ILE A 40 2.92 -12.04 -7.77
CA ILE A 40 1.57 -11.64 -8.18
C ILE A 40 0.66 -11.52 -6.95
N ALA A 41 0.65 -12.51 -6.06
CA ALA A 41 -0.16 -12.47 -4.85
C ALA A 41 0.21 -11.29 -3.93
N LEU A 42 1.50 -11.03 -3.73
CA LEU A 42 2.00 -9.91 -2.95
C LEU A 42 1.63 -8.56 -3.57
N TYR A 43 1.62 -8.48 -4.90
CA TYR A 43 1.19 -7.28 -5.62
C TYR A 43 -0.31 -7.01 -5.43
N GLU A 44 -1.16 -8.04 -5.52
CA GLU A 44 -2.60 -7.92 -5.26
C GLU A 44 -2.89 -7.50 -3.81
N GLU A 45 -2.12 -8.04 -2.85
CA GLU A 45 -2.17 -7.59 -1.46
C GLU A 45 -1.78 -6.10 -1.35
N GLY A 46 -0.70 -5.70 -2.01
CA GLY A 46 -0.23 -4.32 -2.05
C GLY A 46 -1.28 -3.35 -2.59
N LEU A 47 -2.03 -3.74 -3.63
CA LEU A 47 -3.15 -2.94 -4.14
C LEU A 47 -4.25 -2.75 -3.08
N SER A 48 -4.56 -3.79 -2.32
CA SER A 48 -5.56 -3.74 -1.26
C SER A 48 -5.11 -2.81 -0.12
N VAL A 49 -3.89 -2.98 0.38
CA VAL A 49 -3.31 -2.16 1.45
C VAL A 49 -3.23 -0.68 1.04
N ALA A 50 -2.78 -0.41 -0.20
CA ALA A 50 -2.72 0.95 -0.73
C ALA A 50 -4.12 1.59 -0.86
N GLY A 51 -5.12 0.80 -1.26
CA GLY A 51 -6.51 1.22 -1.30
C GLY A 51 -7.05 1.63 0.07
N GLU A 52 -6.77 0.83 1.09
CA GLU A 52 -7.15 1.13 2.48
C GLU A 52 -6.44 2.40 3.01
N CYS A 53 -5.14 2.54 2.76
CA CYS A 53 -4.36 3.70 3.17
C CYS A 53 -4.96 4.99 2.58
N ARG A 54 -5.25 4.97 1.27
CA ARG A 54 -5.87 6.09 0.57
C ARG A 54 -7.25 6.41 1.13
N LYS A 55 -8.08 5.40 1.42
CA LYS A 55 -9.40 5.61 2.02
C LYS A 55 -9.29 6.29 3.38
N ARG A 56 -8.32 5.88 4.20
CA ARG A 56 -8.11 6.46 5.53
C ARG A 56 -7.64 7.91 5.46
N LEU A 57 -6.70 8.22 4.56
CA LEU A 57 -6.27 9.59 4.29
C LEU A 57 -7.44 10.48 3.84
N GLN A 58 -8.30 9.98 2.94
CA GLN A 58 -9.49 10.71 2.51
C GLN A 58 -10.47 10.97 3.66
N ASP A 59 -10.71 9.98 4.51
CA ASP A 59 -11.58 10.14 5.68
C ASP A 59 -11.04 11.19 6.66
N THR A 60 -9.74 11.15 6.94
CA THR A 60 -9.05 12.15 7.76
C THR A 60 -9.16 13.54 7.13
N ARG A 61 -8.96 13.68 5.81
CA ARG A 61 -9.14 14.95 5.11
C ARG A 61 -10.58 15.47 5.23
N LYS A 62 -11.59 14.63 5.04
CA LYS A 62 -13.00 15.04 5.18
C LYS A 62 -13.32 15.55 6.60
N LYS A 63 -12.74 14.90 7.62
CA LYS A 63 -12.86 15.36 9.00
C LYS A 63 -12.22 16.74 9.18
N LEU A 64 -11.03 16.96 8.62
CA LEU A 64 -10.38 18.28 8.65
C LEU A 64 -11.19 19.34 7.91
N GLU A 65 -11.78 19.02 6.77
CA GLU A 65 -12.66 19.91 6.00
C GLU A 65 -13.91 20.31 6.79
N THR A 66 -14.43 19.40 7.64
CA THR A 66 -15.55 19.70 8.54
C THR A 66 -15.13 20.65 9.67
N ILE A 67 -13.89 20.55 10.15
CA ILE A 67 -13.35 21.38 11.24
C ILE A 67 -12.92 22.75 10.72
N ASN A 68 -12.33 22.82 9.53
CA ASN A 68 -11.77 24.04 8.97
C ASN A 68 -11.84 24.05 7.43
N PRO A 69 -12.95 24.51 6.83
CA PRO A 69 -13.22 24.38 5.40
C PRO A 69 -12.29 25.22 4.51
N ASP A 70 -11.75 26.33 5.03
CA ASP A 70 -10.89 27.26 4.29
C ASP A 70 -9.52 26.67 3.91
N GLN A 71 -8.95 25.79 4.77
CA GLN A 71 -7.66 25.16 4.51
C GLN A 71 -7.72 23.86 3.68
N ALA A 72 -8.89 23.24 3.56
CA ALA A 72 -9.02 21.95 2.88
C ALA A 72 -8.89 22.06 1.34
N ALA A 73 -9.05 23.25 0.77
CA ALA A 73 -9.06 23.50 -0.68
C ALA A 73 -7.69 23.36 -1.37
N ALA A 74 -6.59 23.22 -0.62
CA ALA A 74 -5.26 22.97 -1.19
C ALA A 74 -5.11 21.48 -1.63
N GLN A 75 -5.45 21.19 -2.89
CA GLN A 75 -5.39 19.84 -3.47
C GLN A 75 -4.03 19.58 -4.16
N PRO A 76 -3.67 18.30 -4.35
CA PRO A 76 -3.75 17.81 -5.72
C PRO A 76 -4.86 16.76 -5.88
N GLU A 77 -5.63 17.02 -6.92
CA GLU A 77 -6.72 16.23 -7.43
C GLU A 77 -6.21 15.01 -8.20
N LYS A 78 -7.07 13.99 -8.21
CA LYS A 78 -7.09 12.79 -9.06
C LYS A 78 -6.39 11.55 -8.48
N PRO A 79 -7.02 10.36 -8.59
CA PRO A 79 -6.35 9.11 -8.31
C PRO A 79 -5.10 9.06 -9.20
N ALA A 80 -3.92 8.91 -8.61
CA ALA A 80 -2.84 8.25 -9.34
C ALA A 80 -3.42 6.88 -9.73
N LYS A 81 -3.75 6.71 -11.02
CA LYS A 81 -3.99 5.39 -11.57
C LYS A 81 -2.77 4.56 -11.15
N PRO A 82 -2.92 3.33 -10.61
CA PRO A 82 -1.76 2.49 -10.40
C PRO A 82 -1.00 2.51 -11.72
N ALA A 83 0.23 3.04 -11.71
CA ALA A 83 1.08 2.99 -12.87
C ALA A 83 1.11 1.52 -13.25
N LYS A 84 0.52 1.19 -14.41
CA LYS A 84 0.55 -0.16 -14.93
C LYS A 84 2.01 -0.58 -14.83
N PRO A 85 2.39 -1.65 -14.11
CA PRO A 85 3.77 -2.09 -14.11
C PRO A 85 4.12 -2.30 -15.58
N GLU A 86 4.96 -1.42 -16.12
CA GLU A 86 5.41 -1.54 -17.49
C GLU A 86 6.22 -2.83 -17.49
N PRO A 87 5.82 -3.87 -18.24
CA PRO A 87 6.59 -5.10 -18.28
C PRO A 87 8.02 -4.71 -18.66
N PRO A 88 9.05 -5.26 -17.98
CA PRO A 88 10.44 -4.94 -18.32
C PRO A 88 10.61 -5.16 -19.82
N LYS A 89 11.24 -4.19 -20.49
CA LYS A 89 11.45 -4.29 -21.93
C LYS A 89 12.25 -5.57 -22.19
N PRO A 90 11.99 -6.31 -23.27
CA PRO A 90 12.68 -7.57 -23.54
C PRO A 90 14.21 -7.43 -23.65
N ALA A 91 14.71 -6.20 -23.90
CA ALA A 91 16.14 -5.88 -23.90
C ALA A 91 16.81 -6.01 -22.51
N ASP A 92 16.04 -5.91 -21.41
CA ASP A 92 16.53 -6.03 -20.04
C ASP A 92 16.45 -7.47 -19.50
N LEU A 93 15.79 -8.39 -20.22
CA LEU A 93 15.51 -9.76 -19.74
C LEU A 93 16.55 -10.79 -20.21
N PHE A 94 17.23 -10.52 -21.32
CA PHE A 94 18.29 -11.36 -21.88
C PHE A 94 19.54 -10.49 -21.99
N GLY A 95 20.36 -10.50 -20.93
CA GLY A 95 21.66 -9.84 -20.91
C GLY A 95 22.65 -10.47 -21.91
N MET A 96 22.46 -10.17 -23.19
CA MET A 96 23.47 -10.35 -24.23
C MET A 96 24.09 -8.99 -24.53
N GLU A 97 24.95 -8.51 -23.62
CA GLU A 97 26.07 -7.69 -24.05
C GLU A 97 27.13 -8.64 -24.63
N GLY A 98 27.59 -8.32 -25.84
CA GLY A 98 28.60 -9.08 -26.59
C GLY A 98 30.03 -8.81 -26.15
#